data_AF-A0A8C9MES3-F1
#
_entry.id   AF-A0A8C9MES3-F1
#
_cell.length_a   1.000
_cell.length_b   1.000
_cell.length_c   1.000
_cell.angle_alpha   90.00
_cell.angle_beta   90.00
_cell.angle_gamma   90.00
#
_symmetry.space_group_name_H-M   'P 1'
#
loop_
_entity.id
_entity.type
_entity.pdbx_description
1 polymer ?
#
loop_
_entity_poly.entity_id
_entity_poly.type
_entity_poly.pdbx_seq_one_letter_code
_entity_poly.pdbx_strand_id
1 'polypeptide(L)'
;MAEPFLVESPNVTYSKDFIEAKYTYSTVHVCKENGVTKVRPCSTRFTFRTGRQVPRLGVMLVGWGGNNGTTVTAAVLANRLGLSWMTKTGRKVGVPSKVGVPRVTRVRGFPSVTPPRGVPGVTPAGGCPQPDPSKVG
;
A
#
# COMPACT_ATOMS: atom_id res chain seq x y z
N MET A 1 10.35 -10.21 4.35
CA MET A 1 9.08 -9.80 3.71
C MET A 1 8.09 -9.47 4.82
N ALA A 2 7.05 -8.66 4.59
CA ALA A 2 6.03 -8.47 5.62
C ALA A 2 5.22 -9.76 5.74
N GLU A 3 4.98 -10.23 6.97
CA GLU A 3 4.12 -11.38 7.23
C GLU A 3 2.72 -11.11 6.65
N PRO A 4 2.10 -12.10 5.99
CA PRO A 4 0.73 -11.97 5.52
C PRO A 4 -0.20 -11.85 6.73
N PHE A 5 -0.97 -10.76 6.82
CA PHE A 5 -2.04 -10.61 7.80
C PHE A 5 -3.37 -10.95 7.15
N LEU A 6 -4.25 -11.59 7.91
CA LEU A 6 -5.60 -11.96 7.51
C LEU A 6 -6.58 -11.28 8.46
N VAL A 7 -7.66 -10.72 7.91
CA VAL A 7 -8.70 -10.05 8.70
C VAL A 7 -9.88 -11.00 8.84
N GLU A 8 -10.04 -11.56 10.04
CA GLU A 8 -11.20 -12.40 10.37
C GLU A 8 -12.39 -11.51 10.71
N SER A 9 -13.35 -11.40 9.79
CA SER A 9 -14.55 -10.58 9.98
C SER A 9 -15.70 -11.16 9.15
N PRO A 10 -16.95 -11.15 9.67
CA PRO A 10 -18.13 -11.57 8.90
C PRO A 10 -18.41 -10.66 7.69
N ASN A 11 -17.82 -9.47 7.66
CA ASN A 11 -18.00 -8.50 6.59
C ASN A 11 -16.92 -8.59 5.51
N VAL A 12 -15.96 -9.50 5.65
CA VAL A 12 -14.86 -9.69 4.70
C VAL A 12 -14.91 -11.10 4.14
N THR A 13 -14.84 -11.23 2.83
CA THR A 13 -14.79 -12.53 2.15
C THR A 13 -13.60 -12.58 1.22
N TYR A 14 -12.82 -13.65 1.35
CA TYR A 14 -11.63 -13.89 0.53
C TYR A 14 -11.96 -14.92 -0.55
N SER A 15 -11.80 -14.52 -1.80
CA SER A 15 -11.82 -15.43 -2.96
C SER A 15 -10.41 -15.58 -3.53
N LYS A 16 -10.24 -16.43 -4.54
CA LYS A 16 -8.94 -16.62 -5.22
C LYS A 16 -8.37 -15.30 -5.76
N ASP A 17 -9.24 -14.48 -6.35
CA ASP A 17 -8.83 -13.30 -7.11
C ASP A 17 -9.15 -11.98 -6.40
N PHE A 18 -10.11 -11.97 -5.48
CA PHE A 18 -10.61 -10.73 -4.86
C PHE A 18 -10.80 -10.85 -3.34
N ILE A 19 -10.67 -9.71 -2.67
CA ILE A 19 -11.10 -9.46 -1.31
C ILE A 19 -12.36 -8.60 -1.40
N GLU A 20 -13.47 -9.07 -0.85
CA GLU A 20 -14.71 -8.32 -0.77
C GLU A 20 -14.94 -7.85 0.67
N ALA A 21 -15.17 -6.55 0.85
CA ALA A 21 -15.40 -5.94 2.15
C ALA A 21 -16.70 -5.13 2.14
N LYS A 22 -17.62 -5.49 3.03
CA LYS A 22 -18.87 -4.76 3.27
C LYS A 22 -18.64 -3.68 4.31
N TYR A 23 -18.91 -2.44 3.95
CA TYR A 23 -18.73 -1.28 4.83
C TYR A 23 -19.96 -0.38 4.81
N THR A 24 -20.49 -0.08 5.99
CA THR A 24 -21.58 0.89 6.14
C THR A 24 -20.98 2.26 6.44
N TYR A 25 -21.03 3.16 5.47
CA TYR A 25 -20.63 4.54 5.65
C TYR A 25 -21.77 5.33 6.28
N SER A 26 -21.61 5.68 7.56
CA SER A 26 -22.55 6.52 8.29
C SER A 26 -22.12 7.98 8.21
N THR A 27 -23.01 8.82 7.69
CA THR A 27 -22.84 10.27 7.58
C THR A 27 -24.06 10.98 8.15
N VAL A 28 -23.98 12.30 8.32
CA VAL A 28 -25.10 13.13 8.76
C VAL A 28 -25.34 14.23 7.74
N HIS A 29 -26.58 14.36 7.28
CA HIS A 29 -27.03 15.49 6.48
C HIS A 29 -27.66 16.53 7.40
N VAL A 30 -27.09 17.73 7.40
CA VAL A 30 -27.56 18.85 8.22
C VAL A 30 -28.22 19.88 7.33
N CYS A 31 -29.48 20.21 7.60
CA CYS A 31 -30.25 21.22 6.88
C CYS A 31 -30.84 22.21 7.88
N LYS A 32 -30.84 23.49 7.55
CA LYS A 32 -31.49 24.52 8.38
C LYS A 32 -32.77 24.97 7.69
N GLU A 33 -33.91 24.70 8.31
CA GLU A 33 -35.23 25.10 7.81
C GLU A 33 -35.96 25.87 8.91
N ASN A 34 -36.48 27.06 8.59
CA ASN A 34 -37.24 27.92 9.50
C ASN A 34 -36.53 28.19 10.84
N GLY A 35 -35.21 28.41 10.80
CA GLY A 35 -34.40 28.66 12.00
C GLY A 35 -34.04 27.41 12.82
N VAL A 36 -34.62 26.24 12.51
CA VAL A 36 -34.34 24.96 13.17
C VAL A 36 -33.30 24.17 12.38
N THR A 37 -32.25 23.71 13.06
CA THR A 37 -31.26 22.79 12.49
C THR A 37 -31.80 21.36 12.54
N LYS A 38 -32.14 20.81 11.38
CA LYS A 38 -32.52 19.41 11.20
C LYS A 38 -31.28 18.58 10.88
N VAL A 39 -30.97 17.60 11.72
CA VAL A 39 -29.90 16.63 11.49
C VAL A 39 -30.52 15.30 11.09
N ARG A 40 -30.15 14.78 9.92
CA ARG A 40 -30.60 13.50 9.38
C ARG A 40 -29.43 12.54 9.29
N PRO A 41 -29.33 11.54 10.17
CA PRO A 41 -28.38 10.44 10.00
C PRO A 41 -28.69 9.69 8.71
N CYS A 42 -27.65 9.44 7.91
CA CYS A 42 -27.76 8.69 6.66
C CYS A 42 -26.70 7.59 6.66
N SER A 43 -27.08 6.37 6.29
CA SER A 43 -26.17 5.24 6.20
C SER A 43 -26.19 4.68 4.78
N THR A 44 -25.02 4.65 4.14
CA THR A 44 -24.84 4.10 2.80
C THR A 44 -24.00 2.84 2.87
N ARG A 45 -24.52 1.73 2.35
CA ARG A 45 -23.78 0.45 2.31
C ARG A 45 -22.91 0.40 1.05
N PHE A 46 -21.61 0.24 1.25
CA PHE A 46 -20.63 0.02 0.19
C PHE A 46 -20.13 -1.42 0.23
N THR A 47 -19.93 -1.99 -0.95
CA THR A 47 -19.19 -3.25 -1.11
C THR A 47 -17.93 -2.95 -1.90
N PHE A 48 -16.79 -3.00 -1.22
CA PHE A 48 -15.49 -2.81 -1.86
C PHE A 48 -14.96 -4.14 -2.34
N ARG A 49 -14.52 -4.19 -3.60
CA ARG A 49 -13.87 -5.35 -4.19
C ARG A 49 -12.44 -4.99 -4.58
N THR A 50 -11.47 -5.63 -3.95
CA THR A 50 -10.04 -5.37 -4.17
C THR A 50 -9.40 -6.58 -4.82
N GLY A 51 -8.73 -6.38 -5.95
CA GLY A 51 -7.97 -7.45 -6.62
C GLY A 51 -6.76 -7.89 -5.79
N ARG A 52 -6.54 -9.19 -5.69
CA ARG A 52 -5.40 -9.78 -4.97
C ARG A 52 -4.12 -9.79 -5.79
N GLN A 53 -4.24 -9.85 -7.11
CA GLN A 53 -3.12 -9.89 -8.04
C GLN A 53 -2.53 -8.49 -8.20
N VAL A 54 -1.23 -8.34 -7.90
CA VAL A 54 -0.50 -7.08 -8.04
C VAL A 54 0.21 -7.08 -9.40
N PRO A 55 -0.22 -6.25 -10.37
CA PRO A 55 0.41 -6.23 -11.68
C PRO A 55 1.80 -5.57 -11.63
N ARG A 56 2.59 -5.79 -12.69
CA ARG A 56 3.77 -4.96 -12.95
C ARG A 56 3.31 -3.63 -13.55
N LEU A 57 3.75 -2.53 -12.96
CA LEU A 57 3.38 -1.19 -13.40
C LEU A 57 4.54 -0.56 -14.19
N GLY A 58 4.27 -0.13 -15.43
CA GLY A 58 5.14 0.78 -16.17
C GLY A 58 4.83 2.23 -15.81
N VAL A 59 5.87 3.05 -15.60
CA VAL A 59 5.75 4.49 -15.32
C VAL A 59 6.51 5.25 -16.40
N MET A 60 5.85 6.23 -17.03
CA MET A 60 6.49 7.18 -17.95
C MET A 60 6.62 8.53 -17.25
N LEU A 61 7.85 9.04 -17.14
CA LEU A 61 8.15 10.30 -16.46
C LEU A 61 8.49 11.38 -17.49
N VAL A 62 7.68 12.44 -17.55
CA VAL A 62 8.03 13.66 -18.28
C VAL A 62 9.12 14.39 -17.47
N GLY A 63 10.25 14.69 -18.10
CA GLY A 63 11.44 15.19 -17.38
C GLY A 63 12.24 14.09 -16.69
N TRP A 64 12.28 12.87 -17.26
CA TRP A 64 13.05 11.74 -16.76
C TRP A 64 14.55 12.04 -16.50
N GLY A 65 15.14 12.94 -17.31
CA GLY A 65 16.53 13.38 -17.15
C GLY A 65 16.78 14.45 -16.08
N GLY A 66 15.74 14.97 -15.42
CA GLY A 66 15.89 15.92 -14.31
C GLY A 66 16.25 15.24 -12.99
N ASN A 67 16.60 16.04 -11.97
CA ASN A 67 17.04 15.54 -10.65
C ASN A 67 16.08 14.52 -10.02
N ASN A 68 14.77 14.71 -10.20
CA ASN A 68 13.76 13.79 -9.66
C ASN A 68 13.68 12.48 -10.46
N GLY A 69 13.73 12.56 -11.79
CA GLY A 69 13.63 11.39 -12.66
C GLY A 69 14.86 10.47 -12.55
N THR A 70 16.06 11.05 -12.51
CA THR A 70 17.31 10.31 -12.32
C THR A 70 17.39 9.70 -10.93
N THR A 71 17.00 10.43 -9.88
CA THR A 71 16.96 9.92 -8.50
C THR A 71 15.96 8.77 -8.32
N VAL A 72 14.75 8.88 -8.89
CA VAL A 72 13.75 7.80 -8.83
C VAL A 72 14.26 6.55 -9.54
N THR A 73 14.88 6.71 -10.71
CA THR A 73 15.43 5.59 -11.49
C THR A 73 16.57 4.90 -10.75
N ALA A 74 17.53 5.67 -10.22
CA ALA A 74 18.64 5.15 -9.42
C ALA A 74 18.13 4.43 -8.16
N ALA A 75 17.12 4.97 -7.47
CA ALA A 75 16.55 4.36 -6.27
C ALA A 75 15.82 3.04 -6.56
N VAL A 76 15.09 2.96 -7.68
CA VAL A 76 14.45 1.71 -8.12
C VAL A 76 15.49 0.65 -8.44
N LEU A 77 16.53 1.00 -9.20
CA LEU A 77 17.61 0.07 -9.55
C LEU A 77 18.42 -0.39 -8.33
N ALA A 78 18.80 0.52 -7.44
CA ALA A 78 19.54 0.19 -6.23
C ALA A 78 18.77 -0.75 -5.31
N ASN A 79 17.46 -0.55 -5.15
CA ASN A 79 16.62 -1.45 -4.36
C ASN A 79 16.36 -2.79 -5.05
N ARG A 80 16.21 -2.80 -6.38
CA ARG A 80 16.01 -4.04 -7.15
C ARG A 80 17.26 -4.92 -7.19
N LEU A 81 18.44 -4.33 -7.30
CA LEU A 81 19.73 -5.04 -7.38
C LEU A 81 20.41 -5.21 -6.02
N GLY A 82 19.84 -4.68 -4.94
CA GLY A 82 20.44 -4.74 -3.61
C GLY A 82 21.81 -4.06 -3.51
N LEU A 83 22.02 -2.97 -4.28
CA LEU A 83 23.31 -2.28 -4.33
C LEU A 83 23.68 -1.73 -2.94
N SER A 84 24.97 -1.77 -2.61
CA SER A 84 25.47 -1.23 -1.35
C SER A 84 26.70 -0.37 -1.58
N TRP A 85 26.83 0.73 -0.84
CA TRP A 85 27.98 1.63 -0.93
C TRP A 85 28.43 2.11 0.45
N MET A 86 29.71 2.46 0.57
CA MET A 86 30.29 2.99 1.80
C MET A 86 29.96 4.48 1.93
N THR A 87 29.58 4.91 3.14
CA THR A 87 29.41 6.31 3.52
C THR A 87 30.23 6.60 4.76
N LYS A 88 30.43 7.88 5.10
CA LYS A 88 31.14 8.29 6.33
C LYS A 88 30.53 7.69 7.61
N THR A 89 29.23 7.36 7.56
CA THR A 89 28.47 6.74 8.67
C THR A 89 28.32 5.22 8.54
N GLY A 90 29.11 4.58 7.66
CA GLY A 90 29.07 3.13 7.42
C GLY A 90 28.45 2.72 6.08
N ARG A 91 28.31 1.42 5.88
CA ARG A 91 27.77 0.80 4.66
C ARG A 91 26.25 1.02 4.58
N LYS A 92 25.76 1.59 3.48
CA LYS A 92 24.33 1.69 3.17
C LYS A 92 23.97 0.68 2.08
N VAL A 93 22.81 0.03 2.22
CA VAL A 93 22.26 -0.91 1.24
C VAL A 93 20.95 -0.33 0.71
N GLY A 94 20.85 -0.22 -0.61
CA GLY A 94 19.75 0.43 -1.31
C GLY A 94 19.65 1.93 -1.00
N VAL A 95 18.64 2.58 -1.57
CA VAL A 95 18.25 3.93 -1.11
C VAL A 95 17.36 3.73 0.11
N PRO A 96 17.62 4.40 1.26
CA PRO A 96 16.76 4.30 2.43
C PRO A 96 15.32 4.53 2.00
N SER A 97 14.46 3.59 2.39
CA SER A 97 13.08 3.52 1.94
C SER A 97 12.37 4.84 2.17
N LYS A 98 12.21 5.63 1.10
CA LYS A 98 11.37 6.84 0.98
C LYS A 98 11.36 7.72 2.23
N VAL A 99 12.27 8.70 2.29
CA VAL A 99 12.12 9.85 3.19
C VAL A 99 10.74 10.47 2.93
N GLY A 100 9.82 10.36 3.89
CA GLY A 100 8.48 10.96 3.83
C GLY A 100 7.28 10.00 3.89
N VAL A 101 7.45 8.68 3.76
CA VAL A 101 6.36 7.72 4.01
C VAL A 101 6.74 6.84 5.19
N PRO A 102 6.01 6.86 6.32
CA PRO A 102 6.33 6.00 7.44
C PRO A 102 6.31 4.55 6.97
N ARG A 103 7.47 3.86 7.08
CA ARG A 103 7.60 2.41 6.84
C ARG A 103 6.66 1.61 7.75
N VAL A 104 6.23 2.26 8.82
CA VAL A 104 5.49 1.74 9.95
C VAL A 104 4.56 2.85 10.43
N THR A 105 3.25 2.67 10.29
CA THR A 105 2.26 3.59 10.85
C THR A 105 1.54 2.84 11.95
N ARG A 106 1.65 3.31 13.20
CA ARG A 106 0.84 2.75 14.29
C ARG A 106 -0.60 3.20 14.06
N VAL A 107 -1.46 2.26 13.67
CA VAL A 107 -2.91 2.49 13.63
C VAL A 107 -3.41 2.53 15.07
N ARG A 108 -4.15 3.59 15.46
CA ARG A 108 -4.76 3.66 16.80
C ARG A 108 -5.66 2.44 17.02
N GLY A 109 -5.54 1.81 18.19
CA GLY A 109 -6.34 0.64 18.57
C GLY A 109 -5.68 -0.72 18.31
N PHE A 110 -4.49 -0.76 17.69
CA PHE A 110 -3.73 -1.99 17.50
C PHE A 110 -2.44 -1.97 18.36
N PRO A 111 -2.22 -2.96 19.24
CA PRO A 111 -0.96 -3.08 19.98
C PRO A 111 0.19 -3.52 19.05
N SER A 112 -0.14 -4.24 17.97
CA SER A 112 0.81 -4.68 16.95
C SER A 112 1.09 -3.60 15.92
N VAL A 113 2.37 -3.41 15.64
CA VAL A 113 2.87 -2.44 14.68
C VAL A 113 2.94 -3.11 13.30
N THR A 114 1.95 -2.87 12.45
CA THR A 114 1.92 -3.41 11.08
C THR A 114 2.45 -2.39 10.08
N PRO A 115 3.19 -2.81 9.03
CA PRO A 115 3.47 -1.93 7.90
C PRO A 115 2.14 -1.48 7.26
N PRO A 116 2.06 -0.27 6.67
CA PRO A 116 0.80 0.35 6.20
C PRO A 116 0.10 -0.35 5.02
N ARG A 117 0.49 -1.57 4.66
CA ARG A 117 -0.17 -2.32 3.59
C ARG A 117 -1.31 -3.14 4.16
N GLY A 118 -2.50 -2.55 4.18
CA GLY A 118 -3.76 -3.25 4.50
C GLY A 118 -4.33 -4.06 3.33
N VAL A 119 -3.83 -3.85 2.10
CA VAL A 119 -4.24 -4.54 0.87
C VAL A 119 -3.03 -4.78 -0.04
N PRO A 120 -3.08 -5.79 -0.95
CA PRO A 120 -2.03 -6.00 -1.95
C PRO A 120 -1.79 -4.74 -2.80
N GLY A 121 -0.52 -4.42 -3.08
CA GLY A 121 -0.16 -3.21 -3.83
C GLY A 121 1.25 -3.25 -4.42
N VAL A 122 1.47 -2.45 -5.48
CA VAL A 122 2.72 -2.41 -6.26
C VAL A 122 3.87 -1.87 -5.41
N THR A 123 5.04 -2.53 -5.50
CA THR A 123 6.28 -2.05 -4.87
C THR A 123 7.27 -1.60 -5.94
N PRO A 124 7.94 -0.43 -5.78
CA PRO A 124 8.87 0.09 -6.78
C PRO A 124 10.04 -0.85 -7.13
N ALA A 125 10.47 -1.69 -6.19
CA ALA A 125 11.58 -2.63 -6.40
C ALA A 125 11.21 -3.88 -7.23
N GLY A 126 9.92 -4.13 -7.46
CA GLY A 126 9.43 -5.32 -8.14
C GLY A 126 9.68 -6.61 -7.34
N GLY A 127 8.64 -7.39 -7.07
CA GLY A 127 8.85 -8.78 -6.68
C GLY A 127 9.29 -9.57 -7.92
N CYS A 128 10.50 -10.15 -7.91
CA CYS A 128 10.80 -11.25 -8.83
C CYS A 128 9.89 -12.43 -8.46
N PRO A 129 9.30 -13.15 -9.44
CA PRO A 129 8.84 -14.50 -9.19
C PRO A 129 10.04 -15.30 -8.68
N GLN A 130 9.92 -15.94 -7.52
CA GLN A 130 10.89 -16.97 -7.16
C GLN A 130 10.78 -18.07 -8.23
N PRO A 131 11.89 -18.56 -8.80
CA PRO A 131 11.84 -19.72 -9.68
C PRO A 131 11.22 -20.89 -8.92
N ASP A 132 10.30 -21.59 -9.58
CA ASP A 132 9.65 -22.77 -9.05
C ASP A 132 10.73 -23.85 -8.80
N PRO A 133 10.96 -24.30 -7.55
CA PRO A 133 11.99 -25.29 -7.25
C PRO A 133 11.75 -26.64 -7.92
N SER A 134 10.58 -26.86 -8.54
CA SER A 134 10.27 -28.06 -9.33
C SER A 134 10.87 -28.06 -10.75
N LYS A 135 11.49 -26.96 -11.21
CA LYS A 135 12.08 -26.86 -12.57
C LYS A 135 13.61 -26.91 -12.61
N VAL A 136 14.26 -27.28 -11.51
CA VAL A 136 15.71 -27.58 -11.47
C VAL A 136 15.85 -29.06 -11.15
N GLY A 137 15.72 -29.89 -12.19
CA GLY A 137 15.93 -31.33 -12.18
C GLY A 137 16.38 -31.76 -13.56
#